data_AF-A6TMK9-F1
#
_entry.id   AF-A6TMK9-F1
#
_cell.length_a   1.000
_cell.length_b   1.000
_cell.length_c   1.000
_cell.angle_alpha   90.00
_cell.angle_beta   90.00
_cell.angle_gamma   90.00
#
_symmetry.space_group_name_H-M   'P 1'
#
loop_
_entity.id
_entity.type
_entity.pdbx_description
1 polymer ?
#
loop_
_entity_poly.entity_id
_entity_poly.type
_entity_poly.pdbx_seq_one_letter_code
_entity_poly.pdbx_strand_id
1 'polypeptide(L)'
;MSECKSRLVKKEKKCPLCHEQGNSLYYMVVEAIVKEELMSLIRKQYYYICHSKDCDVIFYNDEEDQIFLTQDVNLGADFQAVTKQGSNQCGKGHHGNCHSCNNNNK
;
A
#
# COMPACT_ATOMS: atom_id res chain seq x y z
N MET A 1 29.21 4.94 6.71
CA MET A 1 28.08 4.47 5.89
C MET A 1 27.04 3.93 6.85
N SER A 2 26.02 4.72 7.18
CA SER A 2 25.00 4.31 8.14
C SER A 2 23.81 3.75 7.35
N GLU A 3 23.65 2.44 7.39
CA GLU A 3 22.53 1.74 6.74
C GLU A 3 21.22 2.16 7.40
N CYS A 4 20.32 2.80 6.64
CA CYS A 4 18.97 3.06 7.08
C CYS A 4 18.16 1.75 7.04
N LYS A 5 18.27 0.93 8.08
CA LYS A 5 17.49 -0.31 8.20
C LYS A 5 16.12 -0.01 8.78
N SER A 6 15.20 0.49 7.95
CA SER A 6 13.78 0.45 8.27
C SER A 6 13.29 -1.00 8.15
N ARG A 7 13.37 -1.79 9.23
CA ARG A 7 12.61 -3.03 9.35
C ARG A 7 11.13 -2.68 9.54
N LEU A 8 10.46 -2.27 8.47
CA LEU A 8 9.04 -2.51 8.34
C LEU A 8 8.91 -4.02 8.16
N VAL A 9 8.76 -4.75 9.27
CA VAL A 9 8.41 -6.16 9.24
C VAL A 9 7.02 -6.20 8.61
N LYS A 10 6.97 -6.34 7.27
CA LYS A 10 5.74 -6.64 6.55
C LYS A 10 5.25 -7.95 7.14
N LYS A 11 4.21 -7.89 7.97
CA LYS A 11 3.55 -9.11 8.42
C LYS A 11 2.94 -9.73 7.19
N GLU A 12 3.53 -10.81 6.73
CA GLU A 12 2.94 -11.62 5.67
C GLU A 12 1.65 -12.23 6.23
N LYS A 13 0.50 -11.85 5.67
CA LYS A 13 -0.81 -12.42 6.04
C LYS A 13 -1.43 -13.17 4.87
N LYS A 14 -2.15 -14.24 5.18
CA LYS A 14 -2.84 -15.07 4.19
C LYS A 14 -4.26 -14.55 3.95
N CYS A 15 -4.71 -14.68 2.71
CA CYS A 15 -6.08 -14.39 2.34
C CYS A 15 -7.04 -15.29 3.15
N PRO A 16 -8.10 -14.75 3.76
CA PRO A 16 -9.03 -15.54 4.57
C PRO A 16 -9.86 -16.54 3.75
N LEU A 17 -9.91 -16.39 2.42
CA LEU A 17 -10.67 -17.28 1.53
C LEU A 17 -9.78 -18.35 0.89
N CYS A 18 -8.79 -17.93 0.07
CA CYS A 18 -7.94 -18.87 -0.67
C CYS A 18 -6.64 -19.26 0.03
N HIS A 19 -6.32 -18.64 1.17
CA HIS A 19 -5.12 -18.89 1.97
C HIS A 19 -3.78 -18.60 1.26
N GLU A 20 -3.81 -17.94 0.09
CA GLU A 20 -2.60 -17.43 -0.56
C GLU A 20 -2.01 -16.23 0.18
N GLN A 21 -0.71 -16.04 0.00
CA GLN A 21 0.06 -14.98 0.64
C GLN A 21 -0.34 -13.61 0.08
N GLY A 22 -0.78 -12.70 0.95
CA GLY A 22 -1.08 -11.32 0.59
C GLY A 22 0.06 -10.36 0.94
N ASN A 23 0.09 -9.25 0.21
CA ASN A 23 1.06 -8.17 0.40
C ASN A 23 0.41 -6.99 1.13
N SER A 24 1.10 -6.45 2.14
CA SER A 24 0.62 -5.29 2.90
C SER A 24 0.66 -4.01 2.07
N LEU A 25 -0.38 -3.18 2.18
CA LEU A 25 -0.49 -1.85 1.60
C LEU A 25 -1.22 -0.89 2.57
N TYR A 26 -1.08 0.41 2.34
CA TYR A 26 -1.79 1.43 3.11
C TYR A 26 -3.23 1.63 2.61
N TYR A 27 -4.16 1.97 3.50
CA TYR A 27 -5.58 2.23 3.18
C TYR A 27 -5.81 3.20 2.02
N MET A 28 -4.91 4.17 1.79
CA MET A 28 -5.04 5.13 0.69
C MET A 28 -5.13 4.46 -0.69
N VAL A 29 -4.49 3.30 -0.87
CA VAL A 29 -4.60 2.54 -2.12
C VAL A 29 -5.99 1.90 -2.24
N VAL A 30 -6.54 1.43 -1.11
CA VAL A 30 -7.88 0.85 -1.04
C VAL A 30 -8.94 1.91 -1.36
N GLU A 31 -8.82 3.12 -0.79
CA GLU A 31 -9.70 4.27 -1.07
C GLU A 31 -9.74 4.64 -2.55
N ALA A 32 -8.62 4.52 -3.27
CA ALA A 32 -8.56 4.87 -4.68
C ALA A 32 -9.21 3.83 -5.62
N ILE A 33 -9.54 2.63 -5.12
CA ILE A 33 -9.98 1.49 -5.92
C ILE A 33 -11.39 1.05 -5.56
N VAL A 34 -11.74 1.07 -4.27
CA VAL A 34 -13.07 0.70 -3.77
C VAL A 34 -14.11 1.71 -4.27
N LYS A 35 -15.34 1.25 -4.52
CA LYS A 35 -16.44 2.10 -4.94
C LYS A 35 -16.71 3.23 -3.94
N GLU A 36 -17.09 4.40 -4.45
CA GLU A 36 -17.29 5.61 -3.64
C GLU A 36 -18.28 5.39 -2.48
N GLU A 37 -19.36 4.65 -2.74
CA GLU A 37 -20.39 4.29 -1.75
C GLU A 37 -19.87 3.45 -0.56
N LEU A 38 -18.72 2.80 -0.70
CA LEU A 38 -18.09 1.97 0.32
C LEU A 38 -16.90 2.66 0.99
N MET A 39 -16.49 3.86 0.54
CA MET A 39 -15.32 4.56 1.08
C MET A 39 -15.47 4.87 2.58
N SER A 40 -16.68 5.16 3.06
CA SER A 40 -16.93 5.41 4.48
C SER A 40 -16.70 4.20 5.38
N LEU A 41 -16.61 3.00 4.81
CA LEU A 41 -16.31 1.77 5.53
C LEU A 41 -14.79 1.56 5.67
N ILE A 42 -13.95 2.27 4.91
CA ILE A 42 -12.50 2.08 4.91
C ILE A 42 -11.89 2.64 6.20
N ARG A 43 -11.14 1.78 6.90
CA ARG A 43 -10.41 2.14 8.12
C ARG A 43 -9.01 2.62 7.77
N LYS A 44 -8.51 3.62 8.50
CA LYS A 44 -7.17 4.21 8.27
C LYS A 44 -6.04 3.33 8.82
N GLN A 45 -5.92 2.12 8.29
CA GLN A 45 -4.95 1.10 8.72
C GLN A 45 -4.26 0.41 7.52
N TYR A 46 -3.46 -0.61 7.80
CA TYR A 46 -2.92 -1.47 6.74
C TYR A 46 -3.96 -2.49 6.29
N TYR A 47 -3.95 -2.74 4.99
CA TYR A 47 -4.68 -3.83 4.34
C TYR A 47 -3.69 -4.75 3.65
N TYR A 48 -4.20 -5.88 3.18
CA TYR A 48 -3.50 -6.87 2.39
C TYR A 48 -4.24 -7.07 1.08
N ILE A 49 -3.51 -7.23 -0.01
CA ILE A 49 -4.07 -7.58 -1.32
C ILE A 49 -3.92 -9.08 -1.59
N CYS A 50 -4.98 -9.71 -2.09
CA CYS A 50 -4.95 -11.06 -2.64
C CYS A 50 -4.62 -11.00 -4.15
N HIS A 51 -3.73 -11.88 -4.62
CA HIS A 51 -3.31 -11.94 -6.04
C HIS A 51 -3.87 -13.15 -6.78
N SER A 52 -4.62 -14.00 -6.09
CA SER A 52 -5.19 -15.22 -6.66
C SER A 52 -6.27 -14.87 -7.66
N LYS A 53 -6.16 -15.39 -8.89
CA LYS A 53 -7.16 -15.15 -9.96
C LYS A 53 -8.48 -15.89 -9.70
N ASP A 54 -8.43 -16.95 -8.91
CA ASP A 54 -9.58 -17.80 -8.59
C ASP A 54 -10.16 -17.45 -7.21
N CYS A 55 -10.00 -16.20 -6.77
CA CYS A 55 -10.44 -15.72 -5.46
C CYS A 55 -11.15 -14.37 -5.60
N ASP A 56 -12.35 -14.25 -5.02
CA ASP A 56 -13.12 -13.01 -5.08
C ASP A 56 -12.63 -11.93 -4.11
N VAL A 57 -11.79 -12.29 -3.13
CA VAL A 57 -11.21 -11.32 -2.20
C VAL A 57 -10.17 -10.48 -2.92
N ILE A 58 -10.29 -9.15 -2.85
CA ILE A 58 -9.29 -8.20 -3.34
C ILE A 58 -8.49 -7.63 -2.18
N PHE A 59 -9.16 -7.09 -1.16
CA PHE A 59 -8.52 -6.52 0.03
C PHE A 59 -9.05 -7.12 1.32
N TYR A 60 -8.19 -7.24 2.33
CA TYR A 60 -8.57 -7.64 3.69
C TYR A 60 -7.65 -6.98 4.73
N ASN A 61 -8.10 -6.78 5.97
CA ASN A 61 -7.30 -6.15 7.02
C ASN A 61 -7.05 -7.05 8.25
N ASP A 62 -6.23 -6.55 9.18
CA ASP A 62 -5.76 -7.33 10.34
C ASP A 62 -6.78 -7.48 11.46
N GLU A 63 -7.53 -6.42 11.73
CA GLU A 63 -8.13 -6.24 13.06
C GLU A 63 -9.61 -6.59 13.12
N GLU A 64 -10.40 -6.49 12.04
CA GLU A 64 -11.87 -6.61 12.16
C GLU A 64 -12.59 -7.02 10.86
N ASP A 65 -12.21 -8.16 10.26
CA ASP A 65 -12.99 -8.85 9.21
C ASP A 65 -13.42 -7.99 8.01
N GLN A 66 -12.74 -6.88 7.75
CA GLN A 66 -13.10 -6.04 6.62
C GLN A 66 -12.50 -6.62 5.35
N ILE A 67 -13.38 -7.17 4.53
CA ILE A 67 -13.05 -7.80 3.25
C ILE A 67 -13.74 -7.01 2.15
N PHE A 68 -12.98 -6.64 1.12
CA PHE A 68 -13.51 -6.10 -0.12
C PHE A 68 -13.34 -7.12 -1.23
N LEU A 69 -14.44 -7.41 -1.91
CA LEU A 69 -14.51 -8.38 -2.98
C LEU A 69 -14.38 -7.69 -4.35
N THR A 70 -14.25 -8.50 -5.41
CA THR A 70 -14.23 -8.04 -6.81
C THR A 70 -15.40 -7.11 -7.14
N GLN A 71 -16.59 -7.36 -6.57
CA GLN A 71 -17.78 -6.54 -6.78
C GLN A 71 -17.74 -5.17 -6.07
N ASP A 72 -16.86 -4.99 -5.08
CA ASP A 72 -16.77 -3.79 -4.25
C ASP A 72 -15.78 -2.76 -4.82
N VAL A 73 -15.04 -3.14 -5.86
CA VAL A 73 -13.99 -2.33 -6.48
C VAL A 73 -14.36 -1.86 -7.89
N ASN A 74 -13.84 -0.71 -8.27
CA ASN A 74 -13.90 -0.21 -9.63
C ASN A 74 -12.79 -0.89 -10.46
N LEU A 75 -13.14 -1.93 -11.23
CA LEU A 75 -12.19 -2.66 -12.08
C LEU A 75 -11.54 -1.80 -13.17
N GLY A 76 -12.15 -0.65 -13.50
CA GLY A 76 -11.57 0.36 -14.39
C GLY A 76 -10.58 1.31 -13.73
N ALA A 77 -10.37 1.22 -12.41
CA ALA A 77 -9.37 2.02 -11.71
C ALA A 77 -7.96 1.59 -12.13
N ASP A 78 -7.13 2.55 -12.54
CA ASP A 78 -5.74 2.30 -12.93
C ASP A 78 -4.90 1.95 -11.69
N PHE A 79 -4.79 0.66 -11.41
CA PHE A 79 -3.98 0.12 -10.31
C PHE A 79 -2.50 0.52 -10.40
N GLN A 80 -1.98 0.76 -11.62
CA GLN A 80 -0.59 1.20 -11.81
C GLN A 80 -0.42 2.68 -11.47
N ALA A 81 -1.46 3.51 -11.58
CA ALA A 81 -1.39 4.90 -11.19
C ALA A 81 -1.18 5.06 -9.68
N VAL A 82 -1.80 4.19 -8.87
CA VAL A 82 -1.81 4.29 -7.40
C VAL A 82 -0.67 3.52 -6.72
N THR A 83 -0.03 2.57 -7.42
CA THR A 83 1.11 1.79 -6.90
C THR A 83 2.49 2.35 -7.26
N LYS A 84 2.56 3.48 -7.98
CA LYS A 84 3.81 4.22 -8.24
C LYS A 84 4.32 4.93 -6.98
N GLN A 85 4.83 4.16 -6.02
CA GLN A 85 5.80 4.63 -5.04
C GLN A 85 7.05 3.76 -5.12
N GLY A 86 8.09 4.29 -5.78
CA GLY A 86 9.41 3.66 -5.81
C GLY A 86 10.23 3.79 -7.08
N SER A 87 10.05 4.80 -7.95
CA SER A 87 11.14 5.25 -8.79
C SER A 87 11.84 6.42 -8.11
N ASN A 88 13.00 6.16 -7.51
CA ASN A 88 13.98 7.19 -7.21
C ASN A 88 14.39 7.85 -8.53
N GLN A 89 13.67 8.88 -8.96
CA GLN A 89 14.15 9.82 -9.98
C GLN A 89 14.41 11.13 -9.26
N CYS A 90 15.60 11.23 -8.66
CA CYS A 90 16.24 12.53 -8.46
C CYS A 90 16.39 13.14 -9.86
N GLY A 91 15.55 14.13 -10.18
CA GLY A 91 15.60 14.84 -11.45
C GLY A 91 17.01 15.38 -11.68
N LYS A 92 17.61 14.97 -12.80
CA LYS A 92 18.76 15.68 -13.38
C LYS A 92 18.25 17.05 -13.82
N GLY A 93 18.56 18.11 -13.06
CA GLY A 93 18.21 19.47 -13.44
C GLY A 93 18.63 20.54 -12.42
N HIS A 94 19.75 21.19 -12.73
CA HIS A 94 20.25 22.49 -12.23
C HIS A 94 20.87 22.59 -10.82
N HIS A 95 22.08 23.16 -10.81
CA HIS A 95 22.90 23.49 -9.65
C HIS A 95 22.17 24.42 -8.68
N GLY A 96 21.79 23.91 -7.52
CA GLY A 96 21.35 24.68 -6.37
C GLY A 96 21.89 24.00 -5.11
N ASN A 97 22.65 24.74 -4.31
CA ASN A 97 23.43 24.24 -3.19
C ASN A 97 22.49 23.68 -2.09
N CYS A 98 22.24 22.36 -2.07
CA CYS A 98 21.56 21.73 -0.95
C CYS A 98 22.48 21.73 0.27
N HIS A 99 22.19 22.62 1.23
CA HIS A 99 22.84 22.59 2.53
C HIS A 99 22.49 21.30 3.28
N SER A 100 23.55 20.58 3.62
CA SER A 100 23.54 19.33 4.36
C SER A 100 22.95 19.54 5.76
N CYS A 101 22.03 18.66 6.17
CA CYS A 101 21.60 18.54 7.55
C CYS A 101 22.82 18.27 8.44
N ASN A 102 23.16 19.21 9.32
CA ASN A 102 24.19 19.04 10.33
C ASN A 102 23.56 18.44 11.60
N ASN A 103 23.93 17.21 11.94
CA ASN A 103 23.49 16.55 13.18
C ASN A 103 24.53 16.84 14.27
N ASN A 104 24.38 17.97 14.96
CA ASN A 104 25.12 18.23 16.20
C ASN A 104 24.32 17.63 17.37
N ASN A 105 24.63 16.41 17.79
CA ASN A 105 24.26 15.93 19.12
C ASN A 105 25.45 16.18 20.07
N LYS A 106 25.21 17.02 21.08
CA LYS A 106 26.10 17.31 22.21
C LYS A 106 25.88 16.29 23.32
#